data_AF-A0A966UWK7-F1
#
_entry.id   AF-A0A966UWK7-F1
#
_cell.length_a   1.000
_cell.length_b   1.000
_cell.length_c   1.000
_cell.angle_alpha   90.00
_cell.angle_beta   90.00
_cell.angle_gamma   90.00
#
_symmetry.space_group_name_H-M   'P 1'
#
loop_
_entity.id
_entity.type
_entity.pdbx_description
1 polymer ?
#
loop_
_entity_poly.entity_id
_entity_poly.type
_entity_poly.pdbx_seq_one_letter_code
_entity_poly.pdbx_strand_id
1 'polypeptide(L)'
;MAPDPSQPYQVPAARPEVEHLHAYSAPLEGRRGLLRLDFNENTVGPSPEVVAAIRAIPADHYAIYPEYDGLREAVVANVGDRSG
;
A
#
# COMPACT_ATOMS: atom_id res chain seq x y z
N MET A 1 -8.17 -33.71 13.14
CA MET A 1 -7.03 -34.61 12.85
C MET A 1 -5.89 -33.73 12.38
N ALA A 2 -4.84 -33.56 13.19
CA ALA A 2 -3.68 -32.80 12.77
C ALA A 2 -2.90 -33.61 11.71
N PRO A 3 -2.28 -32.98 10.70
CA PRO A 3 -1.46 -33.69 9.73
C PRO A 3 -0.30 -34.40 10.44
N ASP A 4 0.03 -35.60 9.96
CA ASP A 4 1.11 -36.44 10.49
C ASP A 4 2.47 -35.77 10.24
N PRO A 5 3.25 -35.43 11.30
CA PRO A 5 4.53 -34.74 11.15
C PRO A 5 5.61 -35.59 10.48
N SER A 6 5.37 -36.89 10.26
CA SER A 6 6.30 -37.80 9.56
C SER A 6 6.14 -37.80 8.04
N GLN A 7 5.08 -37.17 7.49
CA GLN A 7 4.92 -37.03 6.05
C GLN A 7 5.51 -35.71 5.54
N PRO A 8 6.28 -35.72 4.44
CA PRO A 8 6.73 -34.49 3.83
C PRO A 8 5.52 -33.69 3.35
N TYR A 9 5.40 -32.45 3.82
CA TYR A 9 4.40 -31.51 3.32
C TYR A 9 4.58 -31.34 1.81
N GLN A 10 3.68 -31.90 1.01
CA GLN A 10 3.65 -31.63 -0.42
C GLN A 10 3.08 -30.24 -0.65
N VAL A 11 3.94 -29.32 -1.08
CA VAL A 11 3.51 -28.00 -1.54
C VAL A 11 2.81 -28.19 -2.90
N PRO A 12 1.55 -27.76 -3.06
CA PRO A 12 0.89 -27.83 -4.35
C PRO A 12 1.67 -27.05 -5.42
N ALA A 13 1.70 -27.57 -6.64
CA ALA A 13 2.23 -26.83 -7.76
C ALA A 13 1.43 -25.54 -7.97
N ALA A 14 2.12 -24.44 -8.28
CA ALA A 14 1.46 -23.21 -8.67
C ALA A 14 0.72 -23.41 -10.00
N ARG A 15 -0.28 -22.56 -10.26
CA ARG A 15 -0.94 -22.58 -11.57
C ARG A 15 0.06 -22.16 -12.66
N PRO A 16 0.04 -22.76 -13.86
CA PRO A 16 0.94 -22.36 -14.93
C PRO A 16 0.93 -20.86 -15.22
N GLU A 17 -0.22 -20.19 -15.14
CA GLU A 17 -0.30 -18.74 -15.39
C GLU A 17 0.53 -17.93 -14.38
N VAL A 18 0.65 -18.40 -13.14
CA VAL A 18 1.50 -17.77 -12.10
C VAL A 18 2.98 -17.97 -12.43
N GLU A 19 3.37 -19.15 -12.92
CA GLU A 19 4.75 -19.45 -13.30
C GLU A 19 5.22 -18.62 -14.51
N HIS A 20 4.29 -18.24 -15.39
CA HIS A 20 4.58 -17.41 -16.57
C HIS A 20 4.52 -15.90 -16.28
N LEU A 21 4.13 -15.47 -15.09
CA LEU A 21 4.16 -14.05 -14.74
C LEU A 21 5.60 -13.54 -14.73
N HIS A 22 5.85 -12.45 -15.45
CA HIS A 22 7.10 -11.71 -15.30
C HIS A 22 7.09 -11.00 -13.95
N ALA A 23 8.03 -11.38 -13.07
CA ALA A 23 8.17 -10.75 -11.77
C ALA A 23 8.48 -9.26 -11.92
N TYR A 24 7.81 -8.44 -11.10
CA TYR A 24 8.17 -7.03 -10.97
C TYR A 24 9.58 -6.92 -10.39
N SER A 25 10.46 -6.22 -11.10
CA SER A 25 11.83 -5.94 -10.64
C SER A 25 11.92 -4.47 -10.20
N ALA A 26 11.75 -4.22 -8.90
CA ALA A 26 11.90 -2.89 -8.34
C ALA A 26 13.39 -2.47 -8.33
N PRO A 27 13.73 -1.21 -8.64
CA PRO A 27 15.11 -0.75 -8.48
C PRO A 27 15.58 -0.82 -7.01
N LEU A 28 16.88 -1.03 -6.80
CA LEU A 28 17.50 -1.38 -5.52
C LEU A 28 17.51 -0.22 -4.51
N GLU A 29 17.69 -0.55 -3.22
CA GLU A 29 17.81 0.40 -2.10
C GLU A 29 19.06 1.31 -2.21
N GLY A 30 19.35 2.11 -1.18
CA GLY A 30 20.59 2.91 -1.11
C GLY A 30 20.56 4.26 -1.85
N ARG A 31 19.39 4.69 -2.33
CA ARG A 31 19.22 5.95 -3.08
C ARG A 31 18.93 7.17 -2.20
N ARG A 32 19.10 7.06 -0.88
CA ARG A 32 18.89 8.18 0.04
C ARG A 32 19.99 9.22 -0.15
N GLY A 33 19.62 10.50 -0.26
CA GLY A 33 20.56 11.61 -0.46
C GLY A 33 20.94 11.87 -1.92
N LEU A 34 20.40 11.10 -2.87
CA LEU A 34 20.55 11.33 -4.31
C LEU A 34 19.31 12.01 -4.89
N LEU A 35 19.44 12.60 -6.09
CA LEU A 35 18.31 13.07 -6.87
C LEU A 35 17.52 11.86 -7.43
N ARG A 36 16.23 11.79 -7.12
CA ARG A 36 15.33 10.68 -7.50
C ARG A 36 14.28 11.18 -8.49
N LEU A 37 14.32 10.67 -9.73
CA LEU A 37 13.42 11.05 -10.82
C LEU A 37 12.81 9.82 -11.53
N ASP A 38 12.91 8.65 -10.91
CA ASP A 38 12.58 7.34 -11.47
C ASP A 38 11.23 6.78 -11.00
N PHE A 39 10.65 7.35 -9.93
CA PHE A 39 9.42 6.86 -9.30
C PHE A 39 8.25 7.86 -9.24
N ASN A 40 8.33 8.99 -9.96
CA ASN A 40 7.28 10.01 -10.01
C ASN A 40 6.83 10.52 -8.62
N GLU A 41 7.75 10.54 -7.67
CA GLU A 41 7.47 11.01 -6.30
C GLU A 41 7.37 12.54 -6.26
N ASN A 42 6.47 13.05 -5.43
CA ASN A 42 6.43 14.47 -5.13
C ASN A 42 7.65 14.85 -4.27
N THR A 43 8.43 15.86 -4.71
CA THR A 43 9.67 16.29 -4.05
C THR A 43 9.47 17.24 -2.86
N VAL A 44 8.26 17.75 -2.65
CA VAL A 44 7.90 18.69 -1.56
C VAL A 44 7.34 17.94 -0.36
N GLY A 45 6.64 16.82 -0.58
CA GLY A 45 5.94 16.06 0.46
C GLY A 45 4.48 16.51 0.65
N PRO A 46 3.76 15.93 1.64
CA PRO A 46 2.35 16.23 1.87
C PRO A 46 2.15 17.59 2.58
N SER A 47 0.90 18.06 2.65
CA SER A 47 0.58 19.29 3.37
C SER A 47 0.83 19.15 4.89
N PRO A 48 1.07 20.25 5.63
CA PRO A 48 1.19 20.21 7.09
C PRO A 48 -0.03 19.61 7.80
N GLU A 49 -1.23 19.81 7.24
CA GLU A 49 -2.47 19.25 7.78
C GLU A 49 -2.49 17.72 7.70
N VAL A 50 -1.99 17.13 6.61
CA VAL A 50 -1.85 15.66 6.50
C VAL A 50 -0.88 15.12 7.55
N VAL A 51 0.25 15.81 7.78
CA VAL A 51 1.21 15.42 8.83
C VAL A 51 0.58 15.50 10.22
N ALA A 52 -0.19 16.56 10.49
CA ALA A 52 -0.90 16.71 11.76
C ALA A 52 -1.95 15.61 11.96
N ALA A 53 -2.75 15.30 10.93
CA ALA A 53 -3.76 14.25 10.98
C ALA A 53 -3.15 12.87 11.28
N ILE A 54 -2.05 12.51 10.59
CA ILE A 54 -1.34 11.23 10.85
C ILE A 54 -0.82 11.17 12.29
N ARG A 55 -0.26 12.26 12.82
CA ARG A 55 0.24 12.32 14.20
C ARG A 55 -0.86 12.28 15.25
N ALA A 56 -2.07 12.67 14.88
CA ALA A 56 -3.24 12.71 15.77
C ALA A 56 -4.00 11.38 15.82
N ILE A 57 -3.59 10.35 15.07
CA ILE A 57 -4.26 9.03 15.09
C ILE A 57 -4.18 8.45 16.51
N PRO A 58 -5.34 8.19 17.16
CA PRO A 58 -5.38 7.60 18.51
C PRO A 58 -4.76 6.20 18.57
N ALA A 59 -4.15 5.85 19.70
CA ALA A 59 -3.46 4.56 19.86
C ALA A 59 -4.39 3.34 19.71
N ASP A 60 -5.63 3.47 20.16
CA ASP A 60 -6.67 2.47 20.05
C ASP A 60 -7.14 2.24 18.60
N HIS A 61 -7.01 3.23 17.72
CA HIS A 61 -7.31 3.06 16.29
C HIS A 61 -6.36 2.06 15.60
N TYR A 62 -5.15 1.84 16.13
CA TYR A 62 -4.22 0.82 15.60
C TYR A 62 -4.62 -0.61 15.96
N ALA A 63 -5.52 -0.77 16.94
CA ALA A 63 -5.96 -2.07 17.42
C ALA A 63 -7.27 -2.55 16.78
N ILE A 64 -7.84 -1.75 15.87
CA ILE A 64 -9.13 -2.02 15.21
C ILE A 64 -9.00 -1.94 13.69
N TYR A 65 -9.95 -2.55 12.98
CA TYR A 65 -10.10 -2.30 11.55
C TYR A 65 -10.55 -0.86 11.32
N PRO A 66 -10.01 -0.18 10.28
CA PRO A 66 -10.37 1.21 10.01
C PRO A 66 -11.81 1.33 9.52
N GLU A 67 -12.43 2.47 9.83
CA GLU A 67 -13.67 2.91 9.19
C GLU A 67 -13.32 3.71 7.92
N TYR A 68 -14.05 3.49 6.83
CA TYR A 68 -13.76 4.07 5.51
C TYR A 68 -14.63 5.29 5.16
N ASP A 69 -15.29 5.86 6.17
CA ASP A 69 -16.30 6.90 5.98
C ASP A 69 -15.68 8.27 5.69
N GLY A 70 -16.39 9.11 4.92
CA GLY A 70 -16.04 10.51 4.68
C GLY A 70 -15.03 10.77 3.56
N LEU A 71 -14.16 9.81 3.22
CA LEU A 71 -13.19 9.99 2.12
C LEU A 71 -13.90 10.12 0.77
N ARG A 72 -14.91 9.29 0.52
CA ARG A 72 -15.66 9.30 -0.74
C ARG A 72 -16.35 10.64 -0.95
N GLU A 73 -17.03 11.14 0.08
CA GLU A 73 -17.75 12.40 0.07
C GLU A 73 -16.79 13.57 -0.15
N ALA A 74 -15.64 13.57 0.54
CA ALA A 74 -14.61 14.58 0.37
C ALA A 74 -14.02 14.57 -1.05
N VAL A 75 -13.74 13.41 -1.61
CA VAL A 75 -13.24 13.30 -3.00
C VAL A 75 -14.27 13.81 -4.00
N VAL A 76 -15.55 13.44 -3.85
CA VAL A 76 -16.62 13.94 -4.71
C VAL A 76 -16.74 15.45 -4.62
N ALA A 77 -16.70 16.04 -3.42
CA ALA A 77 -16.77 17.49 -3.24
C ALA A 77 -15.60 18.25 -3.90
N ASN A 78 -14.40 17.65 -3.94
CA ASN A 78 -13.20 18.30 -4.47
C ASN A 78 -12.91 18.00 -5.96
N VAL A 79 -13.49 16.94 -6.52
CA VAL A 79 -13.25 16.51 -7.91
C VAL A 79 -14.49 16.64 -8.79
N GLY A 80 -15.69 16.62 -8.21
CA GLY A 80 -16.97 16.42 -8.88
C GLY A 80 -17.54 17.63 -9.64
N ASP A 81 -16.94 18.81 -9.54
CA ASP A 81 -17.35 19.98 -10.34
C ASP A 81 -16.20 20.51 -11.19
N ARG A 82 -15.98 19.82 -12.32
CA ARG A 82 -15.17 20.33 -13.46
C ARG A 82 -15.99 20.33 -14.75
N SER A 83 -17.28 20.63 -14.65
CA SER A 83 -18.11 21.01 -15.80
C SER A 83 -17.85 22.49 -16.08
N GLY A 84 -16.83 22.75 -16.90
CA GLY A 84 -16.86 23.93 -17.77
C GLY A 84 -17.86 23.72 -18.91
#